data_AF-I1RBQ5-F1
#
_entry.id   AF-I1RBQ5-F1
#
_cell.length_a   1.000
_cell.length_b   1.000
_cell.length_c   1.000
_cell.angle_alpha   90.00
_cell.angle_beta   90.00
_cell.angle_gamma   90.00
#
_symmetry.space_group_name_H-M   'P 1'
#
loop_
_entity.id
_entity.type
_entity.pdbx_description
1 polymer ?
#
loop_
_entity_poly.entity_id
_entity_poly.type
_entity_poly.pdbx_seq_one_letter_code
_entity_poly.pdbx_strand_id
1 'polypeptide(L)'
;MSTSKGTVVVTGTNGGLGSAIVTDIIHKPELASNYTGLYTVRKAATATRLQKILSVAPKSHKHDVIDMDLSSLASVKTTAAEINRRVAAGDLPPIKVLILNAGYQDHEQITMTDDGYETTWQVNYLANQLLVLLLLQSMDKEKSRILIIGSWSHDIDDSRNNLGGAACYEGYDSLFPGPDELAKGKWSRPDTGGGWLTGFRRYGASKLCAVMLMHEIVNRLAQDPQLSNITVTGLDPGAMGSDLVRRGSSLMYNTIKIALPIVSPLLVWYNPNGPYRPLYKSAADAVRLAFETEAPKGRLLYLNGTDELETGKEARDEVKRRSLWVYGLEAAQIKQGDTILQDWQ
;
A
#
# COMPACT_ATOMS: atom_id res chain seq x y z
N MET A 1 16.28 -19.62 22.72
CA MET A 1 16.04 -18.54 21.74
C MET A 1 14.55 -18.34 21.63
N SER A 2 14.05 -17.11 21.78
CA SER A 2 12.61 -16.83 21.64
C SER A 2 12.15 -17.21 20.23
N THR A 3 11.15 -18.09 20.12
CA THR A 3 10.47 -18.42 18.86
C THR A 3 9.65 -17.21 18.43
N SER A 4 9.81 -16.77 17.17
CA SER A 4 9.10 -15.60 16.66
C SER A 4 7.58 -15.83 16.67
N LYS A 5 6.82 -14.81 17.06
CA LYS A 5 5.35 -14.78 17.11
C LYS A 5 4.68 -14.66 15.73
N GLY A 6 5.45 -14.51 14.66
CA GLY A 6 4.94 -14.39 13.29
C GLY A 6 5.88 -13.60 12.37
N THR A 7 5.48 -13.50 11.11
CA THR A 7 6.20 -12.73 10.10
C THR A 7 5.51 -11.41 9.81
N VAL A 8 6.29 -10.35 9.60
CA VAL A 8 5.84 -9.03 9.19
C VAL A 8 6.35 -8.76 7.79
N VAL A 9 5.47 -8.81 6.80
CA VAL A 9 5.81 -8.53 5.41
C VAL A 9 5.55 -7.05 5.13
N VAL A 10 6.54 -6.32 4.62
CA VAL A 10 6.38 -4.90 4.23
C VAL A 10 6.86 -4.70 2.82
N THR A 11 6.02 -4.11 1.96
CA THR A 11 6.39 -3.83 0.57
C THR A 11 7.02 -2.45 0.40
N GLY A 12 8.02 -2.33 -0.48
CA GLY A 12 8.60 -1.04 -0.87
C GLY A 12 9.47 -0.39 0.21
N THR A 13 10.23 -1.19 0.96
CA THR A 13 10.97 -0.76 2.16
C THR A 13 12.23 0.07 1.88
N ASN A 14 12.60 0.27 0.61
CA ASN A 14 13.63 1.23 0.21
C ASN A 14 13.08 2.64 -0.06
N GLY A 15 11.75 2.80 -0.13
CA GLY A 15 11.08 4.09 -0.30
C GLY A 15 10.96 4.86 1.03
N GLY A 16 10.50 6.12 0.96
CA GLY A 16 10.34 7.01 2.12
C GLY A 16 9.61 6.36 3.30
N LEU A 17 8.30 6.15 3.15
CA LEU A 17 7.46 5.60 4.22
C LEU A 17 7.85 4.17 4.59
N GLY A 18 8.09 3.30 3.61
CA GLY A 18 8.46 1.91 3.87
C GLY A 18 9.73 1.77 4.71
N SER A 19 10.76 2.58 4.42
CA SER A 19 11.99 2.59 5.22
C SER A 19 11.77 3.11 6.64
N ALA A 20 10.89 4.10 6.82
CA ALA A 20 10.52 4.62 8.13
C ALA A 20 9.67 3.60 8.93
N ILE A 21 8.81 2.81 8.28
CA ILE A 21 8.07 1.71 8.91
C ILE A 21 9.05 0.65 9.44
N VAL A 22 10.02 0.23 8.64
CA VAL A 22 11.06 -0.72 9.10
C VAL A 22 11.84 -0.13 10.26
N THR A 23 12.21 1.16 10.17
CA THR A 23 12.90 1.88 11.23
C THR A 23 12.10 1.86 12.54
N ASP A 24 10.79 2.13 12.50
CA ASP A 24 9.93 2.14 13.69
C ASP A 24 9.79 0.72 14.30
N ILE A 25 9.66 -0.31 13.46
CA ILE A 25 9.61 -1.72 13.92
C ILE A 25 10.89 -2.12 14.65
N ILE A 26 12.07 -1.81 14.10
CA ILE A 26 13.34 -2.25 14.71
C ILE A 26 13.70 -1.47 15.97
N HIS A 27 13.18 -0.26 16.14
CA HIS A 27 13.40 0.56 17.35
C HIS A 27 12.46 0.21 18.49
N LYS A 28 11.38 -0.52 18.23
CA LYS A 28 10.45 -1.06 19.24
C LYS A 28 10.93 -2.45 19.68
N PRO A 29 11.55 -2.61 20.87
CA PRO A 29 12.23 -3.86 21.26
C PRO A 29 11.31 -5.08 21.23
N GLU A 30 10.04 -4.90 21.60
CA GLU A 30 9.02 -5.94 21.57
C GLU A 30 8.66 -6.38 20.16
N LEU A 31 8.59 -5.46 19.19
CA LEU A 31 8.31 -5.84 17.79
C LEU A 31 9.54 -6.48 17.17
N ALA A 32 10.71 -5.85 17.34
CA ALA A 32 11.98 -6.32 16.81
C ALA A 32 12.32 -7.75 17.26
N SER A 33 12.06 -8.09 18.53
CA SER A 33 12.36 -9.42 19.10
C SER A 33 11.26 -10.47 18.88
N ASN A 34 9.99 -10.06 18.76
CA ASN A 34 8.88 -10.99 18.59
C ASN A 34 8.65 -11.37 17.12
N TYR A 35 8.93 -10.48 16.16
CA TYR A 35 8.57 -10.72 14.76
C TYR A 35 9.78 -10.88 13.84
N THR A 36 9.63 -11.76 12.86
CA THR A 36 10.57 -11.88 11.74
C THR A 36 10.18 -10.88 10.65
N GLY A 37 11.09 -9.98 10.28
CA GLY A 37 10.84 -9.02 9.20
C GLY A 37 11.06 -9.64 7.82
N LEU A 38 10.11 -9.46 6.91
CA LEU A 38 10.28 -9.80 5.51
C LEU A 38 10.08 -8.56 4.65
N TYR A 39 11.19 -7.98 4.22
CA TYR A 39 11.20 -6.65 3.62
C TYR A 39 11.38 -6.76 2.11
N THR A 40 10.38 -6.32 1.34
CA THR A 40 10.46 -6.42 -0.11
C THR A 40 10.87 -5.10 -0.75
N VAL A 41 11.75 -5.20 -1.74
CA VAL A 41 12.29 -4.10 -2.51
C VAL A 41 12.42 -4.53 -3.96
N ARG A 42 12.44 -3.58 -4.89
CA ARG A 42 12.58 -3.93 -6.32
C ARG A 42 13.88 -4.69 -6.63
N LYS A 43 14.97 -4.33 -5.96
CA LYS A 43 16.29 -4.95 -6.09
C LYS A 43 17.12 -4.73 -4.82
N ALA A 44 17.32 -5.80 -4.05
CA ALA A 44 17.96 -5.81 -2.74
C ALA A 44 19.41 -5.34 -2.79
N ALA A 45 20.13 -5.74 -3.85
CA ALA A 45 21.53 -5.34 -4.06
C ALA A 45 21.71 -3.81 -4.08
N THR A 46 20.69 -3.06 -4.52
CA THR A 46 20.74 -1.59 -4.66
C THR A 46 19.87 -0.85 -3.63
N ALA A 47 19.31 -1.56 -2.65
CA ALA A 47 18.41 -0.99 -1.65
C ALA A 47 19.16 -0.31 -0.49
N THR A 48 19.99 0.70 -0.81
CA THR A 48 20.96 1.30 0.13
C THR A 48 20.32 1.93 1.37
N ARG A 49 19.11 2.52 1.26
CA ARG A 49 18.40 3.09 2.41
C ARG A 49 18.01 2.00 3.40
N LEU A 50 17.42 0.91 2.90
CA LEU A 50 17.06 -0.24 3.73
C LEU A 50 18.30 -0.91 4.34
N GLN A 51 19.35 -1.14 3.53
CA GLN A 51 20.60 -1.73 4.01
C GLN A 51 21.20 -0.93 5.19
N LYS A 52 21.19 0.41 5.10
CA LYS A 52 21.65 1.27 6.20
C LYS A 52 20.82 1.09 7.47
N ILE A 53 19.49 1.02 7.34
CA ILE A 53 18.58 0.83 8.49
C ILE A 53 18.83 -0.54 9.14
N LEU A 54 18.95 -1.60 8.34
CA LEU A 54 19.16 -2.96 8.85
C LEU A 54 20.56 -3.16 9.46
N SER A 55 21.56 -2.39 9.01
CA SER A 55 22.92 -2.43 9.59
C SER A 55 23.00 -2.03 11.06
N VAL A 56 22.01 -1.28 11.55
CA VAL A 56 21.89 -0.86 12.95
C VAL A 56 20.75 -1.56 13.69
N ALA A 57 20.10 -2.55 13.07
CA ALA A 57 19.03 -3.30 13.70
C ALA A 57 19.56 -4.11 14.91
N PRO A 58 18.76 -4.26 15.98
CA PRO A 58 19.15 -5.13 17.10
C PRO A 58 19.45 -6.55 16.61
N LYS A 59 20.45 -7.21 17.21
CA LYS A 59 20.79 -8.61 16.88
C LYS A 59 19.63 -9.59 17.07
N SER A 60 18.65 -9.23 17.90
CA SER A 60 17.42 -9.99 18.11
C SER A 60 16.46 -9.94 16.92
N HIS A 61 16.60 -8.95 16.03
CA HIS A 61 15.71 -8.75 14.90
C HIS A 61 16.08 -9.64 13.71
N LYS A 62 15.42 -10.80 13.64
CA LYS A 62 15.49 -11.69 12.48
C LYS A 62 14.79 -11.03 11.30
N HIS A 63 15.45 -11.01 10.15
CA HIS A 63 14.86 -10.45 8.94
C HIS A 63 15.51 -10.98 7.67
N ASP A 64 14.76 -10.92 6.57
CA ASP A 64 15.26 -11.15 5.22
C ASP A 64 14.79 -10.02 4.28
N VAL A 65 15.55 -9.80 3.22
CA VAL A 65 15.20 -8.87 2.14
C VAL A 65 14.96 -9.66 0.86
N ILE A 66 13.80 -9.46 0.22
CA ILE A 66 13.42 -10.17 -1.01
C ILE A 66 13.22 -9.19 -2.17
N ASP A 67 13.71 -9.57 -3.34
CA ASP A 67 13.45 -8.88 -4.59
C ASP A 67 11.99 -9.11 -5.02
N MET A 68 11.25 -8.01 -5.18
CA MET A 68 9.88 -8.02 -5.68
C MET A 68 9.60 -6.73 -6.45
N ASP A 69 9.40 -6.86 -7.75
CA ASP A 69 8.98 -5.77 -8.62
C ASP A 69 7.47 -5.84 -8.86
N LEU A 70 6.72 -4.90 -8.25
CA LEU A 70 5.27 -4.80 -8.44
C LEU A 70 4.87 -4.40 -9.87
N SER A 71 5.81 -3.94 -10.70
CA SER A 71 5.57 -3.72 -12.13
C SER A 71 5.71 -4.99 -12.99
N SER A 72 5.96 -6.16 -12.36
CA SER A 72 5.98 -7.46 -13.00
C SER A 72 5.11 -8.47 -12.23
N LEU A 73 3.99 -8.90 -12.80
CA LEU A 73 3.11 -9.89 -12.16
C LEU A 73 3.83 -11.24 -11.96
N ALA A 74 4.75 -11.60 -12.85
CA ALA A 74 5.61 -12.78 -12.69
C ALA A 74 6.54 -12.66 -11.46
N SER A 75 7.10 -11.47 -11.21
CA SER A 75 7.88 -11.21 -10.00
C SER A 75 7.02 -11.42 -8.75
N VAL A 76 5.81 -10.86 -8.73
CA VAL A 76 4.86 -11.01 -7.60
C VAL A 76 4.53 -12.48 -7.34
N LYS A 77 4.19 -13.25 -8.39
CA LYS A 77 3.90 -14.69 -8.29
C LYS A 77 5.08 -15.47 -7.74
N THR A 78 6.29 -15.20 -8.25
CA THR A 78 7.52 -15.86 -7.79
C THR A 78 7.81 -15.58 -6.33
N THR A 79 7.71 -14.31 -5.91
CA THR A 79 7.91 -13.91 -4.51
C THR A 79 6.87 -14.56 -3.59
N ALA A 80 5.59 -14.55 -3.97
CA ALA A 80 4.54 -15.15 -3.16
C ALA A 80 4.72 -16.68 -3.03
N ALA A 81 5.06 -17.37 -4.12
CA ALA A 81 5.36 -18.80 -4.10
C ALA A 81 6.52 -19.14 -3.16
N GLU A 82 7.60 -18.34 -3.18
CA GLU A 82 8.74 -18.53 -2.28
C GLU A 82 8.35 -18.32 -0.81
N ILE A 83 7.58 -17.27 -0.50
CA ILE A 83 7.08 -17.03 0.86
C ILE A 83 6.22 -18.20 1.32
N ASN A 84 5.27 -18.65 0.49
CA ASN A 84 4.36 -19.73 0.82
C ASN A 84 5.12 -21.04 1.07
N ARG A 85 6.13 -21.34 0.24
CA ARG A 85 7.02 -22.49 0.40
C ARG A 85 7.77 -22.45 1.74
N ARG A 86 8.34 -21.29 2.10
CA ARG A 86 9.08 -21.13 3.36
C ARG A 86 8.19 -21.24 4.60
N VAL A 87 6.96 -20.74 4.52
CA VAL A 87 5.97 -20.91 5.61
C VAL A 87 5.55 -22.37 5.73
N ALA A 88 5.25 -23.05 4.62
CA ALA A 88 4.88 -24.46 4.62
C ALA A 88 6.01 -25.38 5.12
N ALA A 89 7.26 -25.04 4.83
CA ALA A 89 8.44 -25.77 5.31
C ALA A 89 8.78 -25.51 6.79
N GLY A 90 8.18 -24.50 7.42
CA GLY A 90 8.50 -24.06 8.78
C GLY A 90 9.76 -23.18 8.90
N ASP A 91 10.37 -22.79 7.77
CA ASP A 91 11.51 -21.86 7.72
C ASP A 91 11.12 -20.43 8.10
N LEU A 92 9.84 -20.09 7.87
CA LEU A 92 9.27 -18.78 8.15
C LEU A 92 7.97 -18.96 8.96
N PRO A 93 7.78 -18.24 10.08
CA PRO A 93 6.50 -18.25 10.77
C PRO A 93 5.35 -17.74 9.87
N PRO A 94 4.08 -18.13 10.13
CA PRO A 94 2.94 -17.55 9.43
C PRO A 94 2.93 -16.02 9.46
N ILE A 95 2.39 -15.40 8.41
CA ILE A 95 2.33 -13.95 8.26
C ILE A 95 1.32 -13.40 9.27
N LYS A 96 1.81 -12.59 10.21
CA LYS A 96 0.99 -11.90 11.20
C LYS A 96 0.51 -10.55 10.68
N VAL A 97 1.36 -9.86 9.95
CA VAL A 97 1.08 -8.54 9.40
C VAL A 97 1.60 -8.49 7.96
N LEU A 98 0.73 -8.07 7.03
CA LEU A 98 1.07 -7.75 5.65
C LEU A 98 0.82 -6.26 5.42
N ILE A 99 1.88 -5.47 5.22
CA ILE A 99 1.81 -4.03 4.95
C ILE A 99 2.07 -3.78 3.46
N LEU A 100 1.01 -3.49 2.72
CA LEU A 100 1.05 -3.07 1.32
C LEU A 100 1.32 -1.56 1.25
N ASN A 101 2.59 -1.20 1.41
CA ASN A 101 3.06 0.18 1.45
C ASN A 101 3.58 0.69 0.10
N ALA A 102 4.18 -0.19 -0.72
CA ALA A 102 4.78 0.20 -1.97
C ALA A 102 3.77 0.94 -2.85
N GLY A 103 4.19 2.10 -3.37
CA GLY A 103 3.40 2.91 -4.27
C GLY A 103 4.27 3.55 -5.33
N TYR A 104 3.65 3.81 -6.47
CA TYR A 104 4.26 4.47 -7.61
C TYR A 104 3.36 5.61 -8.08
N GLN A 105 3.99 6.72 -8.44
CA GLN A 105 3.33 7.89 -8.97
C GLN A 105 4.21 8.45 -10.09
N ASP A 106 3.58 8.70 -11.24
CA ASP A 106 4.17 9.44 -12.34
C ASP A 106 3.34 10.71 -12.58
N HIS A 107 3.98 11.87 -12.50
CA HIS A 107 3.28 13.15 -12.60
C HIS A 107 3.14 13.65 -14.04
N GLU A 108 4.00 13.18 -14.94
CA GLU A 108 4.20 13.79 -16.25
C GLU A 108 3.90 12.81 -17.39
N GLN A 109 4.14 11.53 -17.19
CA GLN A 109 4.06 10.52 -18.23
C GLN A 109 3.08 9.40 -17.88
N ILE A 110 2.65 8.69 -18.92
CA ILE A 110 2.02 7.39 -18.82
C ILE A 110 3.07 6.37 -19.26
N THR A 111 3.30 5.37 -18.41
CA THR A 111 4.25 4.29 -18.70
C THR A 111 3.52 2.97 -18.58
N MET A 112 3.79 2.05 -19.51
CA MET A 112 3.21 0.71 -19.50
C MET A 112 4.22 -0.27 -18.92
N THR A 113 3.74 -1.23 -18.13
CA THR A 113 4.51 -2.38 -17.69
C THR A 113 4.65 -3.40 -18.83
N ASP A 114 5.58 -4.33 -18.67
CA ASP A 114 5.73 -5.46 -19.61
C ASP A 114 4.51 -6.39 -19.59
N ASP A 115 3.68 -6.34 -18.54
CA ASP A 115 2.40 -7.04 -18.45
C ASP A 115 1.28 -6.34 -19.26
N GLY A 116 1.55 -5.17 -19.85
CA GLY A 116 0.60 -4.45 -20.71
C GLY A 116 -0.41 -3.58 -19.96
N TYR A 117 -0.07 -3.11 -18.75
CA TYR A 117 -0.91 -2.23 -17.93
C TYR A 117 -0.21 -0.92 -17.59
N GLU A 118 -0.99 0.13 -17.31
CA GLU A 118 -0.47 1.40 -16.83
C GLU A 118 0.25 1.19 -15.48
N THR A 119 1.47 1.70 -15.37
CA THR A 119 2.40 1.37 -14.28
C THR A 119 1.88 1.83 -12.92
N THR A 120 1.29 3.03 -12.80
CA THR A 120 0.70 3.49 -11.54
C THR A 120 -0.46 2.60 -11.12
N TRP A 121 -1.35 2.24 -12.03
CA TRP A 121 -2.47 1.35 -11.76
C TRP A 121 -2.00 -0.05 -11.36
N GLN A 122 -1.08 -0.67 -12.10
CA GLN A 122 -0.59 -2.00 -11.78
C GLN A 122 0.13 -2.04 -10.42
N VAL A 123 1.07 -1.12 -10.19
CA VAL A 123 1.88 -1.13 -8.95
C VAL A 123 1.02 -0.84 -7.73
N ASN A 124 0.07 0.10 -7.82
CA ASN A 124 -0.72 0.53 -6.67
C ASN A 124 -1.92 -0.38 -6.40
N TYR A 125 -2.48 -1.04 -7.42
CA TYR A 125 -3.68 -1.88 -7.28
C TYR A 125 -3.44 -3.34 -7.67
N LEU A 126 -3.21 -3.64 -8.97
CA LEU A 126 -3.27 -5.01 -9.49
C LEU A 126 -2.27 -5.95 -8.80
N ALA A 127 -1.03 -5.49 -8.64
CA ALA A 127 0.02 -6.27 -7.99
C ALA A 127 -0.28 -6.53 -6.50
N ASN A 128 -0.96 -5.59 -5.82
CA ASN A 128 -1.36 -5.75 -4.43
C ASN A 128 -2.54 -6.71 -4.28
N GLN A 129 -3.53 -6.66 -5.18
CA GLN A 129 -4.62 -7.64 -5.22
C GLN A 129 -4.06 -9.06 -5.41
N LEU A 130 -3.21 -9.23 -6.42
CA LEU A 130 -2.53 -10.49 -6.69
C LEU A 130 -1.74 -10.98 -5.46
N LEU A 131 -0.90 -10.12 -4.88
CA LEU A 131 -0.08 -10.50 -3.73
C LEU A 131 -0.91 -10.94 -2.52
N VAL A 132 -1.99 -10.22 -2.20
CA VAL A 132 -2.89 -10.60 -1.10
C VAL A 132 -3.47 -11.99 -1.36
N LEU A 133 -4.09 -12.19 -2.53
CA LEU A 133 -4.77 -13.45 -2.86
C LEU A 133 -3.83 -14.65 -2.74
N LEU A 134 -2.59 -14.52 -3.23
CA LEU A 134 -1.59 -15.59 -3.17
C LEU A 134 -1.05 -15.86 -1.77
N LEU A 135 -0.92 -14.82 -0.93
CA LEU A 135 -0.35 -14.94 0.42
C LEU A 135 -1.38 -15.29 1.49
N LEU A 136 -2.68 -15.23 1.18
CA LEU A 136 -3.74 -15.60 2.13
C LEU A 136 -3.46 -16.97 2.75
N GLN A 137 -2.98 -17.96 1.99
CA GLN A 137 -2.68 -19.30 2.51
C GLN A 137 -1.63 -19.33 3.63
N SER A 138 -0.69 -18.39 3.61
CA SER A 138 0.41 -18.31 4.60
C SER A 138 0.18 -17.27 5.69
N MET A 139 -0.98 -16.62 5.72
CA MET A 139 -1.40 -15.78 6.84
C MET A 139 -1.84 -16.61 8.05
N ASP A 140 -1.51 -16.11 9.24
CA ASP A 140 -2.06 -16.61 10.51
C ASP A 140 -3.59 -16.45 10.50
N LYS A 141 -4.30 -17.57 10.71
CA LYS A 141 -5.76 -17.69 10.61
C LYS A 141 -6.51 -17.24 11.84
N GLU A 142 -5.82 -17.03 12.96
CA GLU A 142 -6.47 -16.70 14.23
C GLU A 142 -6.48 -15.19 14.45
N LYS A 143 -5.37 -14.52 14.14
CA LYS A 143 -5.25 -13.09 14.36
C LYS A 143 -4.16 -12.50 13.47
N SER A 144 -4.45 -12.21 12.22
CA SER A 144 -3.54 -11.47 11.35
C SER A 144 -4.18 -10.20 10.78
N ARG A 145 -3.34 -9.35 10.19
CA ARG A 145 -3.75 -8.07 9.64
C ARG A 145 -3.14 -7.80 8.28
N ILE A 146 -3.96 -7.33 7.37
CA ILE A 146 -3.55 -6.71 6.11
C ILE A 146 -3.73 -5.20 6.26
N LEU A 147 -2.64 -4.44 6.19
CA LEU A 147 -2.66 -2.98 6.17
C LEU A 147 -2.34 -2.50 4.77
N ILE A 148 -3.23 -1.73 4.16
CA ILE A 148 -3.02 -1.12 2.84
C ILE A 148 -2.85 0.39 2.99
N ILE A 149 -1.79 0.95 2.41
CA ILE A 149 -1.55 2.39 2.43
C ILE A 149 -2.35 3.09 1.33
N GLY A 150 -3.40 3.79 1.75
CA GLY A 150 -4.26 4.62 0.92
C GLY A 150 -3.71 6.04 0.72
N SER A 151 -4.62 6.97 0.46
CA SER A 151 -4.35 8.42 0.31
C SER A 151 -5.67 9.15 0.19
N TRP A 152 -5.79 10.36 0.74
CA TRP A 152 -6.97 11.22 0.49
C TRP A 152 -7.29 11.44 -0.99
N SER A 153 -6.28 11.34 -1.87
CA SER A 153 -6.47 11.50 -3.31
C SER A 153 -7.43 10.48 -3.93
N HIS A 154 -7.80 9.42 -3.19
CA HIS A 154 -8.82 8.45 -3.59
C HIS A 154 -10.24 9.02 -3.66
N ASP A 155 -10.50 10.17 -3.05
CA ASP A 155 -11.81 10.81 -2.98
C ASP A 155 -11.75 12.19 -3.64
N ILE A 156 -12.62 12.43 -4.62
CA ILE A 156 -12.70 13.72 -5.32
C ILE A 156 -13.20 14.84 -4.41
N ASP A 157 -14.04 14.50 -3.43
CA ASP A 157 -14.71 15.45 -2.57
C ASP A 157 -13.82 15.87 -1.37
N ASP A 158 -12.64 15.26 -1.23
CA ASP A 158 -11.72 15.58 -0.13
C ASP A 158 -11.11 16.97 -0.33
N SER A 159 -11.40 17.87 0.62
CA SER A 159 -10.89 19.25 0.61
C SER A 159 -9.36 19.36 0.52
N ARG A 160 -8.62 18.33 0.94
CA ARG A 160 -7.15 18.29 0.88
C ARG A 160 -6.62 18.26 -0.55
N ASN A 161 -7.45 17.91 -1.54
CA ASN A 161 -7.07 17.95 -2.95
C ASN A 161 -6.80 19.38 -3.47
N ASN A 162 -7.28 20.41 -2.75
CA ASN A 162 -7.12 21.82 -3.13
C ASN A 162 -5.94 22.51 -2.44
N LEU A 163 -5.18 21.82 -1.59
CA LEU A 163 -4.08 22.39 -0.79
C LEU A 163 -2.91 22.94 -1.63
N GLY A 164 -2.82 22.57 -2.91
CA GLY A 164 -1.85 23.10 -3.85
C GLY A 164 -2.30 24.36 -4.62
N GLY A 165 -3.46 24.93 -4.28
CA GLY A 165 -4.06 26.05 -5.02
C GLY A 165 -4.59 25.68 -6.41
N ALA A 166 -4.66 24.38 -6.72
CA ALA A 166 -5.19 23.85 -7.96
C ALA A 166 -6.34 22.88 -7.66
N ALA A 167 -7.45 23.03 -8.37
CA ALA A 167 -8.59 22.13 -8.27
C ALA A 167 -8.30 20.87 -9.12
N CYS A 168 -7.59 19.90 -8.52
CA CYS A 168 -7.10 18.71 -9.22
C CYS A 168 -8.18 17.92 -9.96
N TYR A 169 -9.41 17.97 -9.45
CA TYR A 169 -10.58 17.26 -9.94
C TYR A 169 -11.66 18.19 -10.53
N GLU A 170 -11.34 19.46 -10.80
CA GLU A 170 -12.28 20.36 -11.47
C GLU A 170 -12.73 19.79 -12.82
N GLY A 171 -14.05 19.68 -13.02
CA GLY A 171 -14.66 19.10 -14.21
C GLY A 171 -14.68 17.56 -14.23
N TYR A 172 -14.33 16.89 -13.13
CA TYR A 172 -14.43 15.43 -13.00
C TYR A 172 -15.42 15.05 -11.90
N ASP A 173 -16.48 14.34 -12.27
CA ASP A 173 -17.48 13.82 -11.32
C ASP A 173 -17.12 12.41 -10.79
N SER A 174 -16.08 11.79 -11.36
CA SER A 174 -15.63 10.45 -10.98
C SER A 174 -14.14 10.21 -11.29
N LEU A 175 -13.48 9.40 -10.45
CA LEU A 175 -12.14 8.84 -10.68
C LEU A 175 -12.16 7.43 -11.27
N PHE A 176 -13.34 6.84 -11.45
CA PHE A 176 -13.51 5.47 -11.90
C PHE A 176 -14.26 5.44 -13.24
N PRO A 177 -13.58 5.75 -14.37
CA PRO A 177 -14.16 5.64 -15.71
C PRO A 177 -14.42 4.18 -16.12
N GLY A 178 -13.88 3.22 -15.37
CA GLY A 178 -13.93 1.78 -15.66
C GLY A 178 -12.54 1.15 -15.48
N PRO A 179 -12.46 -0.15 -15.15
CA PRO A 179 -11.19 -0.78 -14.86
C PRO A 179 -10.28 -0.89 -16.10
N ASP A 180 -10.81 -1.15 -17.30
CA ASP A 180 -10.02 -1.18 -18.55
C ASP A 180 -9.44 0.21 -18.89
N GLU A 181 -10.24 1.26 -18.76
CA GLU A 181 -9.82 2.64 -19.04
C GLU A 181 -8.63 3.08 -18.15
N LEU A 182 -8.68 2.71 -16.87
CA LEU A 182 -7.57 2.93 -15.94
C LEU A 182 -6.39 2.02 -16.25
N ALA A 183 -6.62 0.71 -16.41
CA ALA A 183 -5.58 -0.28 -16.61
C ALA A 183 -4.80 -0.09 -17.92
N LYS A 184 -5.41 0.50 -18.95
CA LYS A 184 -4.78 0.78 -20.25
C LYS A 184 -4.28 2.21 -20.39
N GLY A 185 -4.34 3.03 -19.34
CA GLY A 185 -3.84 4.40 -19.36
C GLY A 185 -4.58 5.30 -20.36
N LYS A 186 -5.89 5.04 -20.55
CA LYS A 186 -6.73 5.79 -21.48
C LYS A 186 -7.35 7.04 -20.84
N TRP A 187 -7.38 7.10 -19.51
CA TRP A 187 -7.97 8.20 -18.75
C TRP A 187 -6.94 9.16 -18.14
N SER A 188 -7.32 10.44 -18.03
CA SER A 188 -6.48 11.55 -17.52
C SER A 188 -5.08 11.55 -18.13
N ARG A 189 -5.02 11.68 -19.46
CA ARG A 189 -3.78 11.52 -20.24
C ARG A 189 -2.96 12.83 -20.30
N PRO A 190 -1.61 12.76 -20.31
CA PRO A 190 -0.77 13.97 -20.38
C PRO A 190 -1.01 14.84 -21.61
N ASP A 191 -1.39 14.22 -22.74
CA ASP A 191 -1.69 14.88 -24.02
C ASP A 191 -3.00 15.69 -24.00
N THR A 192 -3.87 15.48 -23.01
CA THR A 192 -5.13 16.25 -22.84
C THR A 192 -4.94 17.60 -22.15
N GLY A 193 -3.70 17.98 -21.82
CA GLY A 193 -3.39 19.21 -21.08
C GLY A 193 -3.55 19.04 -19.56
N GLY A 194 -3.20 20.07 -18.79
CA GLY A 194 -3.31 20.07 -17.32
C GLY A 194 -2.04 19.62 -16.56
N GLY A 195 -0.96 19.26 -17.26
CA GLY A 195 0.36 19.02 -16.67
C GLY A 195 0.33 18.04 -15.51
N TRP A 196 0.92 18.43 -14.37
CA TRP A 196 1.02 17.59 -13.16
C TRP A 196 -0.33 17.12 -12.61
N LEU A 197 -1.42 17.87 -12.87
CA LEU A 197 -2.77 17.52 -12.42
C LEU A 197 -3.24 16.21 -13.05
N THR A 198 -2.84 15.92 -14.30
CA THR A 198 -3.21 14.66 -14.96
C THR A 198 -2.62 13.45 -14.24
N GLY A 199 -1.34 13.52 -13.85
CA GLY A 199 -0.67 12.47 -13.10
C GLY A 199 -1.18 12.35 -11.66
N PHE A 200 -1.52 13.47 -11.03
CA PHE A 200 -2.20 13.44 -9.72
C PHE A 200 -3.56 12.73 -9.81
N ARG A 201 -4.35 13.01 -10.85
CA ARG A 201 -5.62 12.30 -11.10
C ARG A 201 -5.44 10.80 -11.30
N ARG A 202 -4.47 10.38 -12.12
CA ARG A 202 -4.15 8.94 -12.33
C ARG A 202 -3.73 8.28 -11.01
N TYR A 203 -2.92 8.96 -10.22
CA TYR A 203 -2.55 8.48 -8.88
C TYR A 203 -3.77 8.36 -7.96
N GLY A 204 -4.64 9.38 -7.91
CA GLY A 204 -5.89 9.37 -7.16
C GLY A 204 -6.79 8.19 -7.56
N ALA A 205 -6.99 7.96 -8.85
CA ALA A 205 -7.74 6.81 -9.37
C ALA A 205 -7.12 5.46 -8.96
N SER A 206 -5.79 5.34 -8.99
CA SER A 206 -5.12 4.12 -8.51
C SER A 206 -5.27 3.92 -6.99
N LYS A 207 -5.34 5.01 -6.21
CA LYS A 207 -5.59 4.96 -4.77
C LYS A 207 -7.05 4.69 -4.45
N LEU A 208 -7.99 5.15 -5.27
CA LEU A 208 -9.39 4.71 -5.24
C LEU A 208 -9.47 3.20 -5.44
N CYS A 209 -8.78 2.66 -6.46
CA CYS A 209 -8.72 1.22 -6.68
C CYS A 209 -8.17 0.46 -5.47
N ALA A 210 -7.14 0.99 -4.80
CA ALA A 210 -6.59 0.40 -3.58
C ALA A 210 -7.57 0.43 -2.39
N VAL A 211 -8.36 1.50 -2.22
CA VAL A 211 -9.38 1.57 -1.17
C VAL A 211 -10.58 0.66 -1.49
N MET A 212 -10.99 0.57 -2.76
CA MET A 212 -11.96 -0.41 -3.24
C MET A 212 -11.51 -1.84 -2.96
N LEU A 213 -10.22 -2.14 -3.17
CA LEU A 213 -9.61 -3.43 -2.85
C LEU A 213 -9.75 -3.75 -1.35
N MET A 214 -9.51 -2.78 -0.46
CA MET A 214 -9.67 -2.97 0.99
C MET A 214 -11.09 -3.43 1.33
N HIS A 215 -12.10 -2.75 0.79
CA HIS A 215 -13.51 -3.10 1.00
C HIS A 215 -13.85 -4.50 0.48
N GLU A 216 -13.40 -4.86 -0.74
CA GLU A 216 -13.66 -6.19 -1.29
C GLU A 216 -12.99 -7.31 -0.51
N ILE A 217 -11.73 -7.13 -0.08
CA ILE A 217 -11.04 -8.13 0.74
C ILE A 217 -11.81 -8.30 2.06
N VAL A 218 -12.20 -7.21 2.74
CA VAL A 218 -12.98 -7.30 3.99
C VAL A 218 -14.26 -8.10 3.77
N ASN A 219 -15.03 -7.75 2.73
CA ASN A 219 -16.32 -8.38 2.46
C ASN A 219 -16.20 -9.88 2.18
N ARG A 220 -15.16 -10.27 1.43
CA ARG A 220 -14.92 -11.68 1.06
C ARG A 220 -14.35 -12.49 2.22
N LEU A 221 -13.37 -11.93 2.97
CA LEU A 221 -12.84 -12.60 4.16
C LEU A 221 -13.93 -12.82 5.22
N ALA A 222 -14.85 -11.86 5.40
CA ALA A 222 -15.95 -11.99 6.35
C ALA A 222 -16.87 -13.19 6.07
N GLN A 223 -16.99 -13.58 4.79
CA GLN A 223 -17.82 -14.70 4.34
C GLN A 223 -17.06 -16.02 4.35
N ASP A 224 -15.73 -16.00 4.37
CA ASP A 224 -14.89 -17.19 4.39
C ASP A 224 -14.70 -17.71 5.84
N PRO A 225 -15.18 -18.92 6.19
CA PRO A 225 -15.08 -19.44 7.55
C PRO A 225 -13.64 -19.62 8.05
N GLN A 226 -12.67 -19.84 7.17
CA GLN A 226 -11.27 -20.05 7.54
C GLN A 226 -10.48 -18.73 7.63
N LEU A 227 -10.97 -17.67 6.99
CA LEU A 227 -10.26 -16.40 6.87
C LEU A 227 -10.95 -15.22 7.54
N SER A 228 -12.16 -15.40 8.09
CA SER A 228 -12.97 -14.35 8.75
C SER A 228 -12.32 -13.68 9.97
N ASN A 229 -11.24 -14.27 10.50
CA ASN A 229 -10.43 -13.71 11.57
C ASN A 229 -9.30 -12.78 11.09
N ILE A 230 -8.99 -12.77 9.79
CA ILE A 230 -8.01 -11.86 9.20
C ILE A 230 -8.65 -10.47 9.07
N THR A 231 -8.02 -9.47 9.68
CA THR A 231 -8.51 -8.09 9.64
C THR A 231 -7.85 -7.31 8.50
N VAL A 232 -8.58 -6.36 7.91
CA VAL A 232 -8.02 -5.43 6.92
C VAL A 232 -8.19 -4.01 7.43
N THR A 233 -7.12 -3.23 7.34
CA THR A 233 -7.12 -1.82 7.71
C THR A 233 -6.52 -0.99 6.59
N GLY A 234 -6.95 0.27 6.51
CA GLY A 234 -6.40 1.25 5.60
C GLY A 234 -5.84 2.45 6.34
N LEU A 235 -4.76 3.03 5.80
CA LEU A 235 -4.17 4.25 6.34
C LEU A 235 -3.96 5.28 5.23
N ASP A 236 -4.50 6.47 5.43
CA ASP A 236 -4.02 7.68 4.79
C ASP A 236 -2.81 8.23 5.60
N PRO A 237 -1.59 8.15 5.04
CA PRO A 237 -0.38 8.52 5.74
C PRO A 237 -0.10 10.02 5.72
N GLY A 238 -0.94 10.82 5.06
CA GLY A 238 -0.63 12.21 4.80
C GLY A 238 0.35 12.43 3.64
N ALA A 239 0.53 13.67 3.18
CA ALA A 239 1.63 14.05 2.31
C ALA A 239 2.92 14.12 3.12
N MET A 240 3.97 13.52 2.58
CA MET A 240 5.28 13.43 3.19
C MET A 240 6.34 13.80 2.16
N GLY A 241 7.52 14.22 2.62
CA GLY A 241 8.72 14.36 1.80
C GLY A 241 9.30 13.02 1.36
N SER A 242 8.49 12.22 0.67
CA SER A 242 8.80 10.86 0.23
C SER A 242 9.28 10.83 -1.22
N ASP A 243 9.80 9.68 -1.64
CA ASP A 243 10.27 9.50 -3.03
C ASP A 243 9.13 9.37 -4.06
N LEU A 244 7.86 9.49 -3.66
CA LEU A 244 6.72 9.49 -4.59
C LEU A 244 6.78 10.66 -5.58
N VAL A 245 7.28 11.82 -5.15
CA VAL A 245 7.40 13.02 -6.00
C VAL A 245 8.67 13.04 -6.87
N ARG A 246 9.45 11.95 -6.91
CA ARG A 246 10.74 11.91 -7.64
C ARG A 246 10.61 12.07 -9.15
N ARG A 247 9.41 11.87 -9.70
CA ARG A 247 9.08 12.04 -11.12
C ARG A 247 8.18 13.26 -11.37
N GLY A 248 8.17 14.22 -10.45
CA GLY A 248 7.57 15.53 -10.65
C GLY A 248 8.61 16.57 -11.06
N SER A 249 8.15 17.78 -11.36
CA SER A 249 9.03 18.89 -11.75
C SER A 249 10.07 19.20 -10.67
N SER A 250 11.23 19.74 -11.07
CA SER A 250 12.33 20.07 -10.14
C SER A 250 11.91 21.01 -9.00
N LEU A 251 10.97 21.93 -9.25
CA LEU A 251 10.41 22.82 -8.24
C LEU A 251 9.56 22.07 -7.20
N MET A 252 8.72 21.13 -7.65
CA MET A 252 7.90 20.29 -6.77
C MET A 252 8.78 19.35 -5.95
N TYR A 253 9.77 18.73 -6.59
CA TYR A 253 10.73 17.85 -5.92
C TYR A 253 11.49 18.56 -4.80
N ASN A 254 12.03 19.75 -5.06
CA ASN A 254 12.79 20.51 -4.06
C ASN A 254 11.90 20.97 -2.90
N THR A 255 10.71 21.50 -3.18
CA THR A 255 9.77 21.97 -2.13
C THR A 255 9.32 20.83 -1.23
N ILE A 256 8.87 19.71 -1.80
CA ILE A 256 8.31 18.60 -1.01
C ILE A 256 9.41 17.79 -0.32
N LYS A 257 10.56 17.59 -0.94
CA LYS A 257 11.61 16.74 -0.37
C LYS A 257 12.52 17.47 0.63
N ILE A 258 12.71 18.78 0.49
CA ILE A 258 13.63 19.55 1.33
C ILE A 258 12.88 20.40 2.36
N ALA A 259 11.88 21.18 1.95
CA ALA A 259 11.21 22.11 2.87
C ALA A 259 10.21 21.40 3.79
N LEU A 260 9.44 20.44 3.25
CA LEU A 260 8.38 19.78 4.01
C LEU A 260 8.87 19.02 5.27
N PRO A 261 9.99 18.27 5.24
CA PRO A 261 10.49 17.60 6.44
C PRO A 261 10.93 18.55 7.55
N ILE A 262 11.31 19.79 7.22
CA ILE A 262 11.73 20.81 8.20
C ILE A 262 10.51 21.41 8.91
N VAL A 263 9.44 21.69 8.15
CA VAL A 263 8.26 22.39 8.65
C VAL A 263 7.23 21.43 9.26
N SER A 264 7.13 20.19 8.74
CA SER A 264 6.09 19.23 9.15
C SER A 264 6.11 18.82 10.63
N PRO A 265 7.23 18.76 11.37
CA PRO A 265 7.20 18.52 12.82
C PRO A 265 6.42 19.58 13.59
N LEU A 266 6.54 20.86 13.21
CA LEU A 266 5.77 21.96 13.82
C LEU A 266 4.29 21.87 13.44
N LEU A 267 3.99 21.49 12.19
CA LEU A 267 2.60 21.31 11.74
C LEU A 267 1.91 20.18 12.50
N VAL A 268 2.59 19.06 12.70
CA VAL A 268 2.06 17.90 13.45
C VAL A 268 1.90 18.21 14.94
N TRP A 269 2.70 19.13 15.50
CA TRP A 269 2.48 19.59 16.87
C TRP A 269 1.15 20.33 17.04
N TYR A 270 0.74 21.13 16.04
CA TYR A 270 -0.54 21.84 16.06
C TYR A 270 -1.72 20.98 15.61
N ASN A 271 -1.55 20.20 14.53
CA ASN A 271 -2.56 19.30 13.99
C ASN A 271 -1.90 17.96 13.62
N PRO A 272 -1.90 16.96 14.53
CA PRO A 272 -1.22 15.69 14.32
C PRO A 272 -1.69 14.95 13.07
N ASN A 273 -2.97 15.07 12.72
CA ASN A 273 -3.58 14.43 11.55
C ASN A 273 -3.80 15.39 10.37
N GLY A 274 -3.10 16.53 10.39
CA GLY A 274 -3.02 17.45 9.27
C GLY A 274 -2.48 16.79 7.99
N PRO A 275 -2.61 17.49 6.85
CA PRO A 275 -2.28 16.95 5.54
C PRO A 275 -0.78 16.70 5.35
N TYR A 276 0.09 17.39 6.07
CA TYR A 276 1.54 17.29 5.92
C TYR A 276 2.18 16.65 7.15
N ARG A 277 2.96 15.59 6.95
CA ARG A 277 3.54 14.81 8.04
C ARG A 277 4.99 14.42 7.76
N PRO A 278 5.85 14.36 8.80
CA PRO A 278 7.16 13.76 8.67
C PRO A 278 7.03 12.24 8.57
N LEU A 279 7.98 11.60 7.88
CA LEU A 279 7.97 10.16 7.63
C LEU A 279 7.86 9.32 8.91
N TYR A 280 8.52 9.73 10.00
CA TYR A 280 8.50 8.98 11.27
C TYR A 280 7.10 8.93 11.89
N LYS A 281 6.31 10.00 11.76
CA LYS A 281 4.96 10.05 12.33
C LYS A 281 4.02 9.13 11.57
N SER A 282 4.03 9.21 10.24
CA SER A 282 3.18 8.36 9.40
C SER A 282 3.60 6.88 9.49
N ALA A 283 4.89 6.60 9.68
CA ALA A 283 5.37 5.26 9.98
C ALA A 283 4.88 4.76 11.34
N ALA A 284 4.95 5.59 12.39
CA ALA A 284 4.43 5.25 13.71
C ALA A 284 2.92 4.99 13.68
N ASP A 285 2.14 5.79 12.93
CA ASP A 285 0.71 5.54 12.71
C ASP A 285 0.47 4.18 12.03
N ALA A 286 1.26 3.84 11.00
CA ALA A 286 1.17 2.56 10.29
C ALA A 286 1.51 1.38 11.20
N VAL A 287 2.58 1.47 12.00
CA VAL A 287 2.96 0.43 12.95
C VAL A 287 1.90 0.29 14.06
N ARG A 288 1.41 1.40 14.62
CA ARG A 288 0.33 1.39 15.61
C ARG A 288 -0.94 0.73 15.04
N LEU A 289 -1.31 1.06 13.80
CA LEU A 289 -2.47 0.45 13.13
C LEU A 289 -2.22 -1.02 12.78
N ALA A 290 -0.99 -1.42 12.51
CA ALA A 290 -0.65 -2.81 12.19
C ALA A 290 -0.65 -3.73 13.43
N PHE A 291 -0.20 -3.27 14.60
CA PHE A 291 0.04 -4.13 15.76
C PHE A 291 -0.81 -3.82 17.00
N GLU A 292 -1.15 -2.55 17.23
CA GLU A 292 -1.66 -2.08 18.53
C GLU A 292 -3.16 -1.74 18.48
N THR A 293 -3.63 -1.23 17.35
CA THR A 293 -5.02 -0.80 17.18
C THR A 293 -5.95 -2.01 17.03
N GLU A 294 -7.05 -2.08 17.76
CA GLU A 294 -8.08 -3.08 17.50
C GLU A 294 -8.80 -2.77 16.19
N ALA A 295 -8.87 -3.77 15.29
CA ALA A 295 -9.56 -3.66 14.02
C ALA A 295 -10.79 -4.58 14.06
N PRO A 296 -11.97 -4.10 13.64
CA PRO A 296 -13.18 -4.91 13.61
C PRO A 296 -13.04 -6.04 12.58
N LYS A 297 -13.62 -7.21 12.89
CA LYS A 297 -13.78 -8.29 11.90
C LYS A 297 -14.91 -7.94 10.95
N GLY A 298 -14.73 -8.24 9.67
CA GLY A 298 -15.75 -8.02 8.63
C GLY A 298 -16.14 -6.56 8.36
N ARG A 299 -15.38 -5.58 8.87
CA ARG A 299 -15.56 -4.16 8.55
C ARG A 299 -14.20 -3.51 8.29
N LEU A 300 -14.13 -2.63 7.30
CA LEU A 300 -12.93 -1.83 7.06
C LEU A 300 -12.79 -0.75 8.13
N LEU A 301 -11.62 -0.71 8.79
CA LEU A 301 -11.16 0.45 9.56
C LEU A 301 -10.16 1.23 8.70
N TYR A 302 -10.56 2.41 8.24
CA TYR A 302 -9.72 3.32 7.46
C TYR A 302 -9.38 4.55 8.29
N LEU A 303 -8.10 4.83 8.49
CA LEU A 303 -7.64 5.93 9.34
C LEU A 303 -6.94 7.04 8.55
N ASN A 304 -7.16 8.29 8.95
CA ASN A 304 -6.31 9.41 8.64
C ASN A 304 -5.33 9.66 9.80
N GLY A 305 -4.17 9.00 9.75
CA GLY A 305 -3.26 8.97 10.90
C GLY A 305 -3.86 8.15 12.05
N THR A 306 -4.39 8.84 13.07
CA THR A 306 -5.06 8.16 14.21
C THR A 306 -6.58 8.25 14.18
N ASP A 307 -7.15 9.12 13.35
CA ASP A 307 -8.60 9.36 13.34
C ASP A 307 -9.27 8.46 12.31
N GLU A 308 -10.43 7.88 12.66
CA GLU A 308 -11.23 7.15 11.69
C GLU A 308 -11.75 8.10 10.62
N LEU A 309 -11.56 7.71 9.35
CA LEU A 309 -11.95 8.49 8.19
C LEU A 309 -12.86 7.63 7.32
N GLU A 310 -14.05 8.14 7.05
CA GLU A 310 -14.95 7.53 6.07
C GLU A 310 -14.33 7.61 4.67
N THR A 311 -14.29 6.49 3.96
CA THR A 311 -13.76 6.44 2.59
C THR A 311 -14.71 7.11 1.61
N GLY A 312 -14.18 7.65 0.52
CA GLY A 312 -14.95 8.33 -0.52
C GLY A 312 -16.12 7.50 -1.06
N LYS A 313 -17.18 8.20 -1.53
CA LYS A 313 -18.44 7.57 -1.98
C LYS A 313 -18.23 6.50 -3.05
N GLU A 314 -17.34 6.75 -4.00
CA GLU A 314 -17.03 5.79 -5.06
C GLU A 314 -16.36 4.53 -4.53
N ALA A 315 -15.50 4.64 -3.51
CA ALA A 315 -14.86 3.47 -2.91
C ALA A 315 -15.88 2.53 -2.25
N ARG A 316 -17.03 3.09 -1.85
CA ARG A 316 -18.14 2.38 -1.21
C ARG A 316 -19.19 1.86 -2.21
N ASP A 317 -19.06 2.18 -3.49
CA ASP A 317 -19.93 1.67 -4.55
C ASP A 317 -19.62 0.18 -4.85
N GLU A 318 -20.57 -0.70 -4.54
CA GLU A 318 -20.40 -2.14 -4.70
C GLU A 318 -20.26 -2.59 -6.16
N VAL A 319 -20.97 -1.95 -7.09
CA VAL A 319 -20.93 -2.31 -8.50
C VAL A 319 -19.55 -2.01 -9.07
N LYS A 320 -19.01 -0.81 -8.78
CA LYS A 320 -17.65 -0.43 -9.19
C LYS A 320 -16.61 -1.35 -8.57
N ARG A 321 -16.70 -1.63 -7.27
CA ARG A 321 -15.79 -2.54 -6.59
C ARG A 321 -15.77 -3.94 -7.19
N ARG A 322 -16.95 -4.55 -7.41
CA ARG A 322 -17.04 -5.88 -8.04
C ARG A 322 -16.48 -5.88 -9.45
N SER A 323 -16.77 -4.85 -10.24
CA SER A 323 -16.23 -4.72 -11.61
C SER A 323 -14.70 -4.64 -11.63
N LEU A 324 -14.12 -3.87 -10.71
CA LEU A 324 -12.68 -3.74 -10.55
C LEU A 324 -12.05 -5.06 -10.09
N TRP A 325 -12.67 -5.72 -9.10
CA TRP A 325 -12.22 -7.00 -8.58
C TRP A 325 -12.11 -8.07 -9.67
N VAL A 326 -13.19 -8.29 -10.43
CA VAL A 326 -13.25 -9.28 -11.52
C VAL A 326 -12.22 -8.96 -12.59
N TYR A 327 -12.14 -7.71 -13.04
CA TYR A 327 -11.14 -7.30 -14.02
C TYR A 327 -9.71 -7.57 -13.53
N GLY A 328 -9.43 -7.32 -12.25
CA GLY A 328 -8.13 -7.59 -11.65
C GLY A 328 -7.77 -9.08 -11.59
N LEU A 329 -8.75 -9.96 -11.32
CA LEU A 329 -8.56 -11.42 -11.37
C LEU A 329 -8.18 -11.90 -12.78
N GLU A 330 -8.91 -11.41 -13.79
CA GLU A 330 -8.66 -11.72 -15.21
C GLU A 330 -7.29 -11.18 -15.64
N ALA A 331 -7.00 -9.92 -15.30
CA ALA A 331 -5.77 -9.23 -15.65
C ALA A 331 -4.54 -9.91 -15.04
N ALA A 332 -4.64 -10.39 -13.80
CA ALA A 332 -3.58 -11.13 -13.12
C ALA A 332 -3.54 -12.63 -13.46
N GLN A 333 -4.50 -13.11 -14.25
CA GLN A 333 -4.68 -14.52 -14.62
C GLN A 333 -4.71 -15.42 -13.37
N ILE A 334 -5.51 -15.04 -12.37
CA ILE A 334 -5.73 -15.88 -11.18
C ILE A 334 -6.53 -17.12 -11.61
N LYS A 335 -6.08 -18.29 -11.17
CA LYS A 335 -6.70 -19.58 -11.44
C LYS A 335 -7.17 -20.25 -10.16
N GLN A 336 -8.04 -21.25 -10.31
CA GLN A 336 -8.42 -22.11 -9.21
C GLN A 336 -7.17 -22.74 -8.57
N GLY A 337 -7.03 -22.63 -7.26
CA GLY A 337 -5.88 -23.12 -6.50
C GLY A 337 -4.76 -22.09 -6.26
N ASP A 338 -4.77 -20.93 -6.95
CA ASP A 338 -3.82 -19.85 -6.68
C ASP A 338 -4.09 -19.17 -5.33
N THR A 339 -5.36 -19.13 -4.92
CA THR A 339 -5.81 -18.63 -3.61
C THR A 339 -6.67 -19.65 -2.89
N ILE A 340 -6.63 -19.59 -1.56
CA ILE A 340 -7.51 -20.39 -0.69
C ILE A 340 -8.81 -19.67 -0.33
N LEU A 341 -8.97 -18.40 -0.73
CA LEU A 341 -10.18 -17.62 -0.51
C LEU A 341 -11.36 -18.31 -1.21
N GLN A 342 -12.40 -18.63 -0.45
CA GLN A 342 -13.64 -19.16 -1.01
C GLN A 342 -14.40 -18.07 -1.76
N ASP A 343 -15.16 -18.48 -2.79
CA ASP A 343 -15.96 -17.59 -3.63
C ASP A 343 -15.18 -16.34 -4.04
N TRP A 344 -13.93 -16.53 -4.47
CA TRP A 344 -13.03 -15.44 -4.82
C TRP A 344 -13.37 -14.79 -6.16
N GLN A 345 -14.20 -15.42 -7.00
CA GLN A 345 -14.62 -14.91 -8.31
C GLN A 345 -15.70 -13.82 -8.20
#